data_AF-A0A9E3YC04-F1
#
_entry.id   AF-A0A9E3YC04-F1
#
_cell.length_a   1.000
_cell.length_b   1.000
_cell.length_c   1.000
_cell.angle_alpha   90.00
_cell.angle_beta   90.00
_cell.angle_gamma   90.00
#
_symmetry.space_group_name_H-M   'P 1'
#
loop_
_entity.id
_entity.type
_entity.pdbx_description
1 polymer ?
#
loop_
_entity_poly.entity_id
_entity_poly.type
_entity_poly.pdbx_seq_one_letter_code
_entity_poly.pdbx_strand_id
1 'polypeptide(L)'
;MNIQLIAAEGPNNPILPVTNEIIWGSISFFLLLVLLAKLAYPAMRKAMDDRSAKIQGDLDAAENAKAEAEALRAEYDAKIAEAKAEASRILEEARAEAEAVRSERIGAIDGEIAAMRAQADADIEAAKARAMSEMRSQVTALAVGAAERIVEQSLDADAQAQLVNNFIDRVGAQN
;
A
#
# COMPACT_ATOMS: atom_id res chain seq x y z
N MET A 1 -9.16 29.55 -117.55
CA MET A 1 -10.23 30.57 -117.50
C MET A 1 -11.36 29.97 -116.69
N ASN A 2 -11.66 30.56 -115.54
CA ASN A 2 -12.84 30.26 -114.74
C ASN A 2 -14.11 30.41 -115.59
N ILE A 3 -15.14 29.64 -115.28
CA ILE A 3 -16.48 30.16 -114.94
C ILE A 3 -17.18 29.07 -114.10
N GLN A 4 -17.53 29.43 -112.87
CA GLN A 4 -18.45 28.71 -112.01
C GLN A 4 -19.89 28.87 -112.55
N LEU A 5 -20.72 27.82 -112.45
CA LEU A 5 -22.17 27.99 -112.46
C LEU A 5 -22.84 27.01 -111.49
N ILE A 6 -22.89 27.48 -110.24
CA ILE A 6 -23.98 27.51 -109.25
C ILE A 6 -25.02 26.36 -109.24
N ALA A 7 -25.09 25.78 -108.04
CA ALA A 7 -26.05 24.86 -107.46
C ALA A 7 -27.54 25.21 -107.70
N ALA A 8 -28.36 24.16 -107.85
CA ALA A 8 -29.80 24.23 -107.66
C ALA A 8 -30.11 23.98 -106.18
N GLU A 9 -30.39 25.04 -105.42
CA GLU A 9 -30.87 24.98 -104.04
C GLU A 9 -32.40 25.00 -104.00
N GLY A 10 -33.00 24.04 -103.29
CA GLY A 10 -34.42 24.04 -102.92
C GLY A 10 -34.76 25.11 -101.86
N PRO A 11 -36.04 25.33 -101.53
CA PRO A 11 -36.50 26.50 -100.79
C PRO A 11 -35.89 26.56 -99.38
N ASN A 12 -34.90 27.44 -99.21
CA ASN A 12 -34.24 27.74 -97.94
C ASN A 12 -35.18 28.58 -97.07
N ASN A 13 -35.80 27.95 -96.07
CA ASN A 13 -36.64 28.60 -95.08
C ASN A 13 -35.74 29.21 -93.99
N PRO A 14 -35.63 30.55 -93.83
CA PRO A 14 -34.57 31.21 -93.04
C PRO A 14 -34.65 31.02 -91.51
N ILE A 15 -35.64 30.27 -91.02
CA ILE A 15 -35.89 30.03 -89.59
C ILE A 15 -35.69 28.54 -89.24
N LEU A 16 -35.76 27.63 -90.22
CA LEU A 16 -35.62 26.19 -89.99
C LEU A 16 -34.42 25.65 -90.77
N PRO A 17 -33.40 25.08 -90.08
CA PRO A 17 -32.25 24.50 -90.74
C PRO A 17 -32.66 23.32 -91.62
N VAL A 18 -31.84 23.04 -92.64
CA VAL A 18 -32.07 21.92 -93.57
C VAL A 18 -32.23 20.60 -92.79
N THR A 19 -33.19 19.76 -93.20
CA THR A 19 -33.55 18.52 -92.48
C THR A 19 -32.34 17.61 -92.22
N ASN A 20 -31.34 17.64 -93.10
CA ASN A 20 -30.10 16.87 -92.97
C ASN A 20 -29.24 17.31 -91.75
N GLU A 21 -29.16 18.61 -91.48
CA GLU A 21 -28.41 19.14 -90.32
C GLU A 21 -29.08 18.76 -89.00
N ILE A 22 -30.42 18.76 -88.96
CA ILE A 22 -31.17 18.33 -87.79
C ILE A 22 -30.93 16.84 -87.50
N ILE A 23 -30.90 15.99 -88.53
CA ILE A 23 -30.66 14.54 -88.38
C ILE A 23 -29.24 14.28 -87.88
N TRP A 24 -28.20 14.80 -88.55
CA TRP A 24 -26.81 14.58 -88.14
C TRP A 24 -26.45 15.27 -86.83
N GLY A 25 -27.01 16.46 -86.58
CA GLY A 25 -26.87 17.18 -85.32
C GLY A 25 -27.50 16.42 -84.16
N SER A 26 -28.70 15.84 -84.34
CA SER A 26 -29.35 15.01 -83.34
C SER A 26 -28.56 13.73 -83.06
N ILE A 27 -28.08 13.04 -84.11
CA ILE A 27 -27.23 11.84 -83.95
C ILE A 27 -25.97 12.20 -83.14
N SER A 28 -25.29 13.30 -83.48
CA SER A 28 -24.09 13.75 -82.77
C SER A 28 -24.39 14.14 -81.33
N PHE A 29 -25.51 14.82 -81.07
CA PHE A 29 -25.97 15.18 -79.74
C PHE A 29 -26.26 13.93 -78.89
N PHE A 30 -27.01 12.97 -79.41
CA PHE A 30 -27.31 11.73 -78.69
C PHE A 30 -26.07 10.87 -78.47
N LEU A 31 -25.15 10.83 -79.45
CA LEU A 31 -23.88 10.11 -79.30
C LEU A 31 -23.02 10.73 -78.19
N LEU A 32 -22.91 12.06 -78.15
CA LEU A 32 -22.24 12.78 -77.06
C LEU A 32 -22.96 12.58 -75.71
N LEU A 33 -24.30 12.64 -75.69
CA LEU A 33 -25.10 12.45 -74.49
C LEU A 33 -24.90 11.05 -73.91
N VAL A 34 -24.89 10.01 -74.75
CA VAL A 34 -24.64 8.63 -74.33
C VAL A 34 -23.21 8.49 -73.79
N LEU A 35 -22.22 9.11 -74.44
CA LEU A 35 -20.82 9.09 -73.98
C LEU A 35 -20.65 9.78 -72.62
N LEU A 36 -21.25 10.97 -72.45
CA LEU A 36 -21.30 11.70 -71.18
C LEU A 36 -22.05 10.93 -70.10
N ALA A 37 -23.22 10.37 -70.41
CA ALA A 37 -23.98 9.58 -69.46
C ALA A 37 -23.20 8.33 -69.03
N LYS A 38 -22.51 7.67 -69.96
CA LYS A 38 -21.71 6.47 -69.65
C LYS A 38 -20.48 6.78 -68.80
N LEU A 39 -19.89 7.99 -68.89
CA LEU A 39 -18.66 8.35 -68.18
C LEU A 39 -18.89 9.21 -66.92
N ALA A 40 -19.70 10.26 -67.02
CA ALA A 40 -19.95 11.22 -65.94
C ALA A 40 -20.87 10.65 -64.85
N TYR A 41 -21.90 9.87 -65.22
CA TYR A 41 -22.82 9.27 -64.26
C TYR A 41 -22.12 8.32 -63.27
N PRO A 42 -21.30 7.33 -63.69
CA PRO A 42 -20.62 6.47 -62.74
C PRO A 42 -19.57 7.21 -61.90
N ALA A 43 -18.88 8.21 -62.45
CA ALA A 43 -17.91 9.02 -61.71
C ALA A 43 -18.57 9.83 -60.57
N MET A 44 -19.72 10.45 -60.87
CA MET A 44 -20.48 11.22 -59.88
C MET A 44 -21.10 10.32 -58.80
N ARG A 45 -21.64 9.16 -59.20
CA ARG A 45 -22.16 8.18 -58.24
C ARG A 45 -21.05 7.65 -57.32
N LYS A 46 -19.90 7.29 -57.89
CA LYS A 46 -18.74 6.83 -57.11
C LYS A 46 -18.28 7.89 -56.10
N ALA A 47 -18.18 9.16 -56.49
CA ALA A 47 -17.80 10.23 -55.57
C ALA A 47 -18.80 10.41 -54.41
N MET A 48 -20.10 10.24 -54.67
CA MET A 48 -21.14 10.27 -53.63
C MET A 48 -21.05 9.05 -52.71
N ASP A 49 -20.89 7.86 -53.27
CA ASP A 49 -20.75 6.61 -52.51
C ASP A 49 -19.48 6.63 -51.65
N ASP A 50 -18.34 7.07 -52.19
CA ASP A 50 -17.07 7.23 -51.46
C ASP A 50 -17.22 8.23 -50.29
N ARG A 51 -17.95 9.34 -50.51
CA ARG A 51 -18.21 10.33 -49.46
C ARG A 51 -19.11 9.77 -48.37
N SER A 52 -20.18 9.06 -48.74
CA SER A 52 -21.09 8.42 -47.78
C SER A 52 -20.36 7.35 -46.97
N ALA A 53 -19.55 6.51 -47.64
CA ALA A 53 -18.75 5.48 -46.98
C ALA A 53 -17.74 6.09 -46.00
N LYS A 54 -17.09 7.20 -46.38
CA LYS A 54 -16.18 7.92 -45.49
C LYS A 54 -16.90 8.48 -44.27
N ILE A 55 -18.04 9.14 -44.45
CA ILE A 55 -18.81 9.70 -43.34
C ILE A 55 -19.28 8.60 -42.40
N GLN A 56 -19.77 7.48 -42.94
CA GLN A 56 -20.19 6.35 -42.13
C GLN A 56 -19.00 5.77 -41.35
N GLY A 57 -17.85 5.57 -42.01
CA GLY A 57 -16.64 5.10 -41.34
C GLY A 57 -16.14 6.04 -40.25
N ASP A 58 -16.17 7.35 -40.48
CA ASP A 58 -15.77 8.36 -39.50
C ASP A 58 -16.74 8.39 -38.29
N LEU A 59 -18.04 8.20 -38.53
CA LEU A 59 -19.06 8.08 -37.46
C LEU A 59 -18.89 6.80 -36.65
N ASP A 60 -18.73 5.66 -37.31
CA ASP A 60 -18.52 4.36 -36.64
C ASP A 60 -17.22 4.39 -35.81
N ALA A 61 -16.15 4.99 -36.35
CA ALA A 61 -14.90 5.18 -35.61
C ALA A 61 -15.06 6.10 -34.39
N ALA A 62 -15.84 7.18 -34.51
CA ALA A 62 -16.12 8.07 -33.41
C ALA A 62 -16.98 7.41 -32.32
N GLU A 63 -17.98 6.61 -32.70
CA GLU A 63 -18.79 5.83 -31.76
C GLU A 63 -17.95 4.79 -31.02
N ASN A 64 -17.11 4.05 -31.74
CA ASN A 64 -16.20 3.07 -31.14
C ASN A 64 -15.21 3.74 -30.18
N ALA A 65 -14.58 4.85 -30.59
CA ALA A 65 -13.65 5.58 -29.73
C ALA A 65 -14.34 6.12 -28.48
N LYS A 66 -15.60 6.56 -28.58
CA LYS A 66 -16.40 6.99 -27.44
C LYS A 66 -16.72 5.81 -26.51
N ALA A 67 -17.15 4.68 -27.06
CA ALA A 67 -17.44 3.48 -26.28
C ALA A 67 -16.19 2.95 -25.55
N GLU A 68 -15.04 2.93 -26.22
CA GLU A 68 -13.75 2.57 -25.63
C GLU A 68 -13.35 3.53 -24.52
N ALA A 69 -13.52 4.85 -24.73
CA ALA A 69 -13.23 5.84 -23.71
C ALA A 69 -14.15 5.71 -22.47
N GLU A 70 -15.43 5.44 -22.67
CA GLU A 70 -16.39 5.19 -21.59
C GLU A 70 -16.06 3.90 -20.83
N ALA A 71 -15.71 2.82 -21.54
CA ALA A 71 -15.28 1.56 -20.94
C ALA A 71 -14.00 1.72 -20.13
N LEU A 72 -13.00 2.41 -20.70
CA LEU A 72 -11.73 2.68 -20.03
C LEU A 72 -11.94 3.54 -18.78
N ARG A 73 -12.80 4.56 -18.87
CA ARG A 73 -13.16 5.38 -17.70
C ARG A 73 -13.82 4.54 -16.61
N ALA A 74 -14.76 3.67 -16.96
CA ALA A 74 -15.40 2.78 -16.00
C ALA A 74 -14.39 1.83 -15.34
N GLU A 75 -13.43 1.30 -16.10
CA GLU A 75 -12.34 0.48 -15.57
C GLU A 75 -11.44 1.28 -14.61
N TYR A 76 -11.08 2.52 -14.95
CA TYR A 76 -10.30 3.39 -14.07
C TYR A 76 -11.05 3.73 -12.78
N ASP A 77 -12.33 4.08 -12.88
CA ASP A 77 -13.16 4.39 -11.71
C ASP A 77 -13.28 3.15 -10.79
N ALA A 78 -13.43 1.96 -11.37
CA ALA A 78 -13.42 0.69 -10.62
C ALA A 78 -12.07 0.44 -9.93
N LYS A 79 -10.94 0.61 -10.64
CA LYS A 79 -9.59 0.48 -10.07
C LYS A 79 -9.33 1.47 -8.94
N ILE A 80 -9.81 2.71 -9.07
CA ILE A 80 -9.69 3.71 -8.00
C ILE A 80 -10.52 3.31 -6.78
N ALA A 81 -11.74 2.79 -6.98
CA ALA A 81 -12.57 2.31 -5.89
C ALA A 81 -11.93 1.11 -5.16
N GLU A 82 -11.40 0.15 -5.93
CA GLU A 82 -10.66 -1.01 -5.40
C GLU A 82 -9.42 -0.58 -4.63
N ALA A 83 -8.60 0.31 -5.20
CA ALA A 83 -7.40 0.83 -4.54
C ALA A 83 -7.73 1.56 -3.22
N LYS A 84 -8.83 2.31 -3.17
CA LYS A 84 -9.30 2.95 -1.93
C LYS A 84 -9.76 1.93 -0.90
N ALA A 85 -10.52 0.92 -1.31
CA ALA A 85 -10.97 -0.15 -0.43
C ALA A 85 -9.79 -0.92 0.15
N GLU A 86 -8.79 -1.23 -0.69
CA GLU A 86 -7.57 -1.91 -0.29
C GLU A 86 -6.73 -1.05 0.67
N ALA A 87 -6.58 0.25 0.39
CA ALA A 87 -5.89 1.16 1.30
C ALA A 87 -6.58 1.25 2.66
N SER A 88 -7.92 1.28 2.69
CA SER A 88 -8.68 1.23 3.95
C SER A 88 -8.47 -0.09 4.69
N ARG A 89 -8.46 -1.22 3.98
CA ARG A 89 -8.19 -2.54 4.56
C ARG A 89 -6.81 -2.61 5.19
N ILE A 90 -5.77 -2.19 4.46
CA ILE A 90 -4.39 -2.15 4.95
C ILE A 90 -4.30 -1.26 6.21
N LEU A 91 -4.98 -0.11 6.23
CA LEU A 91 -4.95 0.79 7.37
C LEU A 91 -5.61 0.16 8.61
N GLU A 92 -6.73 -0.53 8.44
CA GLU A 92 -7.42 -1.21 9.53
C GLU A 92 -6.62 -2.43 10.04
N GLU A 93 -6.03 -3.21 9.13
CA GLU A 93 -5.12 -4.31 9.50
C GLU A 93 -3.90 -3.79 10.28
N ALA A 94 -3.25 -2.72 9.81
CA ALA A 94 -2.11 -2.11 10.49
C ALA A 94 -2.49 -1.55 11.87
N ARG A 95 -3.69 -0.98 12.03
CA ARG A 95 -4.21 -0.52 13.33
C ARG A 95 -4.45 -1.68 14.28
N ALA A 96 -5.07 -2.75 13.80
CA ALA A 96 -5.33 -3.95 14.59
C ALA A 96 -4.01 -4.61 15.05
N GLU A 97 -3.04 -4.74 14.14
CA GLU A 97 -1.70 -5.25 14.45
C GLU A 97 -0.98 -4.36 15.47
N ALA A 98 -1.01 -3.04 15.27
CA ALA A 98 -0.39 -2.09 16.19
C ALA A 98 -0.99 -2.19 17.60
N GLU A 99 -2.32 -2.32 17.73
CA GLU A 99 -2.96 -2.49 19.03
C GLU A 99 -2.64 -3.86 19.66
N ALA A 100 -2.58 -4.93 18.85
CA ALA A 100 -2.18 -6.24 19.33
C ALA A 100 -0.74 -6.24 19.88
N VAL A 101 0.21 -5.68 19.13
CA VAL A 101 1.60 -5.53 19.56
C VAL A 101 1.71 -4.64 20.79
N ARG A 102 0.93 -3.55 20.85
CA ARG A 102 0.89 -2.67 22.02
C ARG A 102 0.40 -3.41 23.26
N SER A 103 -0.69 -4.18 23.15
CA SER A 103 -1.25 -4.97 24.24
C SER A 103 -0.27 -6.06 24.71
N GLU A 104 0.35 -6.79 23.78
CA GLU A 104 1.38 -7.78 24.08
C GLU A 104 2.57 -7.18 24.82
N ARG A 105 3.08 -6.04 24.34
CA ARG A 105 4.22 -5.32 24.94
C ARG A 105 3.89 -4.84 26.35
N ILE A 106 2.70 -4.29 26.56
CA ILE A 106 2.25 -3.86 27.90
C ILE A 106 2.17 -5.07 28.83
N GLY A 107 1.56 -6.17 28.39
CA GLY A 107 1.48 -7.39 29.19
C GLY A 107 2.85 -7.97 29.55
N ALA A 108 3.79 -7.96 28.61
CA ALA A 108 5.17 -8.39 28.87
C ALA A 108 5.87 -7.48 29.89
N ILE A 109 5.76 -6.16 29.74
CA ILE A 109 6.33 -5.17 30.67
C ILE A 109 5.73 -5.33 32.08
N ASP A 110 4.41 -5.50 32.19
CA ASP A 110 3.75 -5.70 33.49
C ASP A 110 4.26 -6.98 34.17
N GLY A 111 4.48 -8.05 33.40
CA GLY A 111 5.10 -9.29 33.87
C GLY A 111 6.55 -9.09 34.35
N GLU A 112 7.36 -8.37 33.59
CA GLU A 112 8.75 -8.03 33.96
C GLU A 112 8.80 -7.17 35.22
N ILE A 113 7.92 -6.17 35.34
CA ILE A 113 7.82 -5.32 36.53
C ILE A 113 7.43 -6.15 37.75
N ALA A 114 6.46 -7.06 37.62
CA ALA A 114 6.05 -7.94 38.70
C ALA A 114 7.21 -8.85 39.15
N ALA A 115 7.95 -9.44 38.21
CA ALA A 115 9.12 -10.26 38.50
C ALA A 115 10.24 -9.46 39.17
N MET A 116 10.52 -8.24 38.68
CA MET A 116 11.52 -7.34 39.26
C MET A 116 11.17 -6.94 40.70
N ARG A 117 9.89 -6.65 40.97
CA ARG A 117 9.41 -6.35 42.32
C ARG A 117 9.56 -7.56 43.25
N ALA A 118 9.14 -8.74 42.82
CA ALA A 118 9.30 -9.96 43.61
C ALA A 118 10.77 -10.25 43.94
N GLN A 119 11.67 -10.04 42.98
CA GLN A 119 13.11 -10.18 43.21
C GLN A 119 13.63 -9.14 44.19
N ALA A 120 13.24 -7.87 44.04
CA ALA A 120 13.64 -6.80 44.96
C ALA A 120 13.16 -7.07 46.40
N ASP A 121 11.93 -7.55 46.57
CA ASP A 121 11.40 -7.93 47.89
C ASP A 121 12.19 -9.10 48.49
N ALA A 122 12.52 -10.11 47.69
CA ALA A 122 13.35 -11.24 48.13
C ALA A 122 14.77 -10.77 48.53
N ASP A 123 15.38 -9.87 47.76
CA ASP A 123 16.70 -9.31 48.05
C ASP A 123 16.69 -8.47 49.34
N ILE A 124 15.62 -7.70 49.56
CA ILE A 124 15.39 -6.92 50.80
C ILE A 124 15.29 -7.86 52.01
N GLU A 125 14.50 -8.93 51.93
CA GLU A 125 14.37 -9.89 53.03
C GLU A 125 15.70 -10.62 53.30
N ALA A 126 16.43 -11.02 52.25
CA ALA A 126 17.76 -11.59 52.40
C ALA A 126 18.78 -10.61 53.00
N ALA A 127 18.68 -9.32 52.67
CA ALA A 127 19.52 -8.27 53.25
C ALA A 127 19.20 -8.03 54.74
N LYS A 128 17.91 -7.98 55.11
CA LYS A 128 17.47 -7.89 56.51
C LYS A 128 17.96 -9.06 57.33
N ALA A 129 17.83 -10.29 56.82
CA ALA A 129 18.30 -11.49 57.51
C ALA A 129 19.81 -11.45 57.76
N ARG A 130 20.60 -11.03 56.76
CA ARG A 130 22.06 -10.83 56.90
C ARG A 130 22.38 -9.76 57.94
N ALA A 131 21.75 -8.59 57.87
CA ALA A 131 21.97 -7.51 58.82
C ALA A 131 21.62 -7.92 60.27
N MET A 132 20.54 -8.67 60.47
CA MET A 132 20.17 -9.20 61.78
C MET A 132 21.18 -10.23 62.31
N SER A 133 21.68 -11.11 61.44
CA SER A 133 22.73 -12.08 61.80
C SER A 133 24.02 -11.37 62.19
N GLU A 134 24.42 -10.36 61.43
CA GLU A 134 25.62 -9.58 61.68
C GLU A 134 25.51 -8.78 62.99
N MET A 135 24.37 -8.12 63.24
CA MET A 135 24.09 -7.48 64.52
C MET A 135 24.17 -8.45 65.69
N ARG A 136 23.58 -9.65 65.58
CA ARG A 136 23.67 -10.68 66.63
C ARG A 136 25.12 -11.06 66.91
N SER A 137 25.91 -11.28 65.87
CA SER A 137 27.34 -11.61 66.01
C SER A 137 28.11 -10.48 66.71
N GLN A 138 27.86 -9.22 66.34
CA GLN A 138 28.49 -8.05 66.97
C GLN A 138 28.08 -7.91 68.44
N VAL A 139 26.80 -8.09 68.76
CA VAL A 139 26.30 -8.05 70.15
C VAL A 139 26.89 -9.17 70.99
N THR A 140 26.99 -10.40 70.45
CA THR A 140 27.64 -11.51 71.15
C THR A 140 29.11 -11.24 71.41
N ALA A 141 29.85 -10.71 70.42
CA ALA A 141 31.25 -10.34 70.59
C ALA A 141 31.44 -9.25 71.66
N LEU A 142 30.58 -8.21 71.67
CA LEU A 142 30.58 -7.17 72.70
C LEU A 142 30.25 -7.73 74.08
N ALA A 143 29.27 -8.64 74.19
CA ALA A 143 28.88 -9.26 75.44
C ALA A 143 30.00 -10.17 76.02
N VAL A 144 30.67 -10.96 75.17
CA VAL A 144 31.83 -11.78 75.57
C VAL A 144 32.97 -10.88 76.03
N GLY A 145 33.33 -9.84 75.28
CA GLY A 145 34.39 -8.91 75.68
C GLY A 145 34.07 -8.16 76.98
N ALA A 146 32.81 -7.82 77.24
CA ALA A 146 32.38 -7.24 78.52
C ALA A 146 32.48 -8.25 79.66
N ALA A 147 32.08 -9.51 79.44
CA ALA A 147 32.20 -10.59 80.42
C ALA A 147 33.66 -10.91 80.76
N GLU A 148 34.54 -11.00 79.76
CA GLU A 148 35.99 -11.17 79.94
C GLU A 148 36.56 -10.08 80.85
N ARG A 149 36.18 -8.82 80.62
CA ARG A 149 36.66 -7.68 81.41
C ARG A 149 36.16 -7.70 82.86
N ILE A 150 34.93 -8.17 83.11
CA ILE A 150 34.41 -8.37 84.48
C ILE A 150 35.12 -9.52 85.19
N VAL A 151 35.39 -10.62 84.49
CA VAL A 151 36.13 -11.76 85.04
C VAL A 151 37.56 -11.35 85.38
N GLU A 152 38.23 -10.62 84.48
CA GLU A 152 39.56 -10.05 84.73
C GLU A 152 39.57 -9.09 85.95
N GLN A 153 38.50 -8.29 86.14
CA GLN A 153 38.37 -7.41 87.31
C GLN A 153 38.04 -8.13 88.63
N SER A 154 37.40 -9.30 88.57
CA SER A 154 36.97 -10.09 89.73
C SER A 154 37.97 -11.19 90.14
N LEU A 155 38.95 -11.48 89.29
CA LEU A 155 40.15 -12.25 89.61
C LEU A 155 41.14 -11.39 90.44
N ASP A 156 40.79 -11.15 91.70
CA ASP A 156 41.76 -10.81 92.74
C ASP A 156 42.42 -12.11 93.25
N ALA A 157 43.62 -12.00 93.83
CA ALA A 157 44.44 -13.12 94.29
C ALA A 157 43.66 -14.13 95.19
N ASP A 158 42.68 -13.64 95.95
CA ASP A 158 41.81 -14.46 96.81
C ASP A 158 40.81 -15.33 96.02
N ALA A 159 40.25 -14.82 94.91
CA ALA A 159 39.34 -15.58 94.06
C ALA A 159 40.07 -16.70 93.31
N GLN A 160 41.33 -16.44 92.91
CA GLN A 160 42.18 -17.39 92.22
C GLN A 160 42.58 -18.57 93.13
N ALA A 161 42.85 -18.30 94.42
CA ALA A 161 43.09 -19.33 95.43
C ALA A 161 41.85 -20.21 95.67
N GLN A 162 40.65 -19.63 95.72
CA GLN A 162 39.39 -20.40 95.87
C GLN A 162 39.07 -21.29 94.67
N LEU A 163 39.37 -20.86 93.43
CA LEU A 163 39.16 -21.67 92.23
C LEU A 163 40.10 -22.88 92.17
N VAL A 164 41.37 -22.71 92.58
CA VAL A 164 42.35 -23.81 92.67
C VAL A 164 41.91 -24.84 93.70
N ASN A 165 41.49 -24.40 94.89
CA ASN A 165 41.02 -25.31 95.93
C ASN A 165 39.77 -26.10 95.49
N ASN A 166 38.78 -25.43 94.88
CA ASN A 166 37.59 -26.12 94.35
C ASN A 166 37.90 -27.11 93.23
N PHE A 167 38.91 -26.86 92.39
CA PHE A 167 39.35 -27.82 91.36
C PHE A 167 40.05 -29.03 91.99
N ILE A 168 40.90 -28.81 92.98
CA ILE A 168 41.55 -29.88 93.76
C ILE A 168 40.50 -30.76 94.45
N ASP A 169 39.48 -30.15 95.06
CA ASP A 169 38.40 -30.88 95.72
C ASP A 169 37.55 -31.69 94.73
N ARG A 170 37.26 -31.15 93.54
CA ARG A 170 36.41 -31.81 92.54
C ARG A 170 37.14 -32.95 91.79
N VAL A 171 38.44 -32.81 91.55
CA VAL A 171 39.30 -33.87 90.98
C VAL A 171 39.66 -34.92 92.04
N GLY A 172 39.83 -34.50 93.29
CA GLY A 172 40.03 -35.39 94.44
C GLY A 172 38.82 -36.23 94.79
N ALA A 173 37.60 -35.76 94.49
CA ALA A 173 36.35 -36.49 94.73
C ALA A 173 35.91 -37.45 93.59
N GLN A 174 36.66 -37.52 92.47
CA GLN A 174 36.42 -38.46 91.36
C GLN A 174 37.36 -39.68 91.36
N ASN A 175 38.18 -39.86 92.41
CA ASN A 175 38.89 -41.11 92.73
C ASN A 175 38.53 -41.57 94.15
#